data_AF-A0A099GKI4-F1
#
_entry.id   AF-A0A099GKI4-F1
#
_cell.length_a   1.000
_cell.length_b   1.000
_cell.length_c   1.000
_cell.angle_alpha   90.00
_cell.angle_beta   90.00
_cell.angle_gamma   90.00
#
_symmetry.space_group_name_H-M   'P 1'
#
loop_
_entity.id
_entity.type
_entity.pdbx_description
1 polymer ?
#
loop_
_entity_poly.entity_id
_entity_poly.type
_entity_poly.pdbx_seq_one_letter_code
_entity_poly.pdbx_strand_id
1 'polypeptide(L)'
;MMMLGPLGFAAPWLLAAGLALPVLWWMLRAVPPRPREVSFPGTALLAGLAHPAPVAPRTPWGLLALRLAAGAAVILALAGPVWRPAAPVAGEGPLLILVDAGWGAAPGWDDAQSRARTALDQAQAKGRPVALWLADGQGGRGDGPVFAPASDAAAALRAAAPQPWATRYPADPAAFLAAAPAGFDTLWIADGAAHPGQAPLLAALAARGAVTVVPPARPLRAASA
;
A
#
# COMPACT_ATOMS: atom_id res chain seq x y z
N MET A 1 -11.55 -4.77 -1.07
CA MET A 1 -11.02 -3.39 -1.01
C MET A 1 -12.15 -2.41 -1.29
N MET A 2 -12.19 -1.28 -0.60
CA MET A 2 -13.10 -0.17 -0.91
C MET A 2 -12.25 1.04 -1.32
N MET A 3 -12.66 1.73 -2.39
CA MET A 3 -12.01 2.96 -2.86
C MET A 3 -12.87 4.15 -2.46
N LEU A 4 -12.26 5.12 -1.79
CA LEU A 4 -12.86 6.39 -1.42
C LEU A 4 -12.00 7.51 -2.04
N GLY A 5 -12.31 7.89 -3.28
CA GLY A 5 -11.49 8.82 -4.06
C GLY A 5 -10.06 8.27 -4.29
N PRO A 6 -8.99 9.04 -3.98
CA PRO A 6 -7.61 8.57 -4.16
C PRO A 6 -7.13 7.60 -3.07
N LEU A 7 -7.94 7.32 -2.04
CA LEU A 7 -7.59 6.42 -0.95
C LEU A 7 -8.24 5.05 -1.15
N GLY A 8 -7.45 3.98 -1.07
CA GLY A 8 -7.92 2.61 -0.99
C GLY A 8 -7.80 2.08 0.42
N PHE A 9 -8.80 1.33 0.89
CA PHE A 9 -8.73 0.62 2.16
C PHE A 9 -8.73 -0.89 1.93
N ALA A 10 -7.74 -1.57 2.52
CA ALA A 10 -7.61 -3.02 2.45
C ALA A 10 -8.77 -3.70 3.21
N ALA A 11 -9.05 -3.23 4.43
CA ALA A 11 -10.09 -3.75 5.32
C ALA A 11 -11.13 -2.66 5.66
N PRO A 12 -12.08 -2.35 4.74
CA PRO A 12 -13.00 -1.23 4.93
C PRO A 12 -13.99 -1.42 6.07
N TRP A 13 -14.31 -2.67 6.44
CA TRP A 13 -15.16 -2.98 7.59
C TRP A 13 -14.55 -2.49 8.91
N LEU A 14 -13.22 -2.34 8.99
CA LEU A 14 -12.56 -1.82 10.18
C LEU A 14 -12.83 -0.33 10.39
N LEU A 15 -13.13 0.42 9.33
CA LEU A 15 -13.59 1.81 9.47
C LEU A 15 -14.92 1.91 10.23
N ALA A 16 -15.76 0.87 10.17
CA ALA A 16 -16.98 0.81 10.99
C ALA A 16 -16.67 0.67 12.49
N ALA A 17 -15.51 0.12 12.87
CA ALA A 17 -15.05 0.17 14.27
C ALA A 17 -14.76 1.62 14.71
N GLY A 18 -14.45 2.52 13.77
CA GLY A 18 -14.36 3.96 14.02
C GLY A 18 -15.68 4.55 14.53
N LEU A 19 -16.83 4.03 14.08
CA LEU A 19 -18.14 4.43 14.62
C LEU A 19 -18.34 3.98 16.07
N ALA A 20 -17.61 2.97 16.54
CA ALA A 20 -17.69 2.54 17.93
C ALA A 20 -16.99 3.52 18.90
N LEU A 21 -16.02 4.34 18.44
CA LEU A 21 -15.35 5.34 19.29
C LEU A 21 -16.32 6.36 19.94
N PRO A 22 -17.21 7.05 19.19
CA PRO A 22 -18.14 7.99 19.80
C PRO A 22 -19.15 7.31 20.72
N VAL A 23 -19.55 6.07 20.43
CA VAL A 23 -20.43 5.27 21.29
C VAL A 23 -19.72 4.91 22.59
N LEU A 24 -18.49 4.41 22.51
CA LEU A 24 -17.66 4.06 23.66
C LEU A 24 -17.36 5.30 24.51
N TRP A 25 -17.11 6.44 23.86
CA TRP A 25 -16.98 7.73 24.54
C TRP A 25 -18.25 8.11 25.30
N TRP A 26 -19.41 7.98 24.66
CA TRP A 26 -20.69 8.30 25.28
C TRP A 26 -20.97 7.40 26.48
N MET A 27 -20.64 6.10 26.37
CA MET A 27 -20.75 5.11 27.46
C MET A 27 -19.79 5.40 28.62
N LEU A 28 -18.54 5.76 28.34
CA LEU A 28 -17.54 6.11 29.34
C LEU A 28 -17.79 7.49 29.99
N ARG A 29 -18.51 8.37 29.30
CA ARG A 29 -18.96 9.67 29.83
C ARG A 29 -20.30 9.57 30.56
N ALA A 30 -20.78 8.38 30.89
CA ALA A 30 -21.86 8.21 31.85
C ALA A 30 -21.41 8.71 33.23
N VAL A 31 -21.53 10.02 33.44
CA VAL A 31 -21.26 10.65 34.73
C VAL A 31 -22.37 10.21 35.68
N PRO A 32 -22.04 9.75 36.91
CA PRO A 32 -23.07 9.40 37.89
C PRO A 32 -24.03 10.58 38.10
N PRO A 33 -25.33 10.30 38.36
CA PRO A 33 -26.31 11.35 38.64
C PRO A 33 -25.80 12.25 39.76
N ARG A 34 -26.12 13.56 39.68
CA ARG A 34 -25.64 14.55 40.66
C ARG A 34 -25.91 14.05 42.08
N PRO A 35 -24.92 14.10 43.00
CA PRO A 35 -25.14 13.74 44.39
C PRO A 35 -26.30 14.56 44.96
N ARG A 36 -27.18 13.93 45.74
CA ARG A 36 -28.19 14.65 46.50
C ARG A 36 -27.51 15.39 47.64
N GLU A 37 -27.61 16.71 47.65
CA GLU A 37 -27.13 17.53 48.74
C GLU A 37 -28.08 17.37 49.93
N VAL A 38 -27.53 16.93 51.07
CA VAL A 38 -28.27 16.79 52.33
C VAL A 38 -27.63 17.72 53.34
N SER A 39 -28.45 18.54 54.01
CA SER A 39 -27.99 19.43 55.06
C SER A 39 -27.58 18.61 56.30
N PHE A 40 -26.28 18.46 56.49
CA PHE A 40 -25.72 17.81 57.68
C PHE A 40 -25.31 18.88 58.71
N PRO A 41 -26.03 19.05 59.83
CA PRO A 41 -25.79 20.15 60.77
C PRO A 41 -24.41 20.15 61.43
N GLY A 42 -23.69 19.02 61.42
CA GLY A 42 -22.30 18.93 61.91
C GLY A 42 -21.29 19.74 61.09
N THR A 43 -21.63 20.21 59.89
CA THR A 43 -20.75 21.07 59.07
C THR A 43 -20.53 22.46 59.66
N ALA A 44 -21.40 22.92 60.57
CA ALA A 44 -21.25 24.19 61.27
C ALA A 44 -19.96 24.26 62.09
N LEU A 45 -19.45 23.12 62.60
CA LEU A 45 -18.18 23.03 63.33
C LEU A 45 -16.95 23.18 62.43
N LEU A 46 -17.11 23.04 61.11
CA LEU A 46 -16.04 23.08 60.11
C LEU A 46 -15.99 24.42 59.35
N ALA A 47 -16.84 25.40 59.71
CA ALA A 47 -17.05 26.66 59.00
C ALA A 47 -15.84 27.61 58.94
N GLY A 48 -14.71 27.28 59.57
CA GLY A 48 -13.46 28.06 59.55
C GLY A 48 -12.29 27.43 58.79
N LEU A 49 -12.44 26.22 58.23
CA LEU A 49 -11.37 25.51 57.54
C LEU A 49 -11.34 25.88 56.05
N ALA A 50 -10.22 26.46 55.59
CA ALA A 50 -9.99 26.75 54.18
C ALA A 50 -10.12 25.46 53.34
N HIS A 51 -11.17 25.37 52.55
CA HIS A 51 -11.39 24.24 51.65
C HIS A 51 -10.43 24.35 50.46
N PRO A 52 -9.56 23.35 50.22
CA PRO A 52 -8.89 23.27 48.93
C PRO A 52 -9.97 23.12 47.85
N ALA A 53 -9.89 23.94 46.81
CA ALA A 53 -10.88 23.95 45.73
C ALA A 53 -11.09 22.52 45.19
N PRO A 54 -12.34 22.10 44.92
CA PRO A 54 -12.60 20.80 44.33
C PRO A 54 -11.83 20.69 43.01
N VAL A 55 -10.96 19.68 42.92
CA VAL A 55 -10.23 19.37 41.68
C VAL A 55 -11.28 19.11 40.60
N ALA A 56 -11.22 19.90 39.53
CA ALA A 56 -12.25 19.92 38.48
C ALA A 56 -12.55 18.50 37.97
N PRO A 57 -13.81 18.00 38.07
CA PRO A 57 -14.17 16.65 37.66
C PRO A 57 -14.27 16.49 36.13
N ARG A 58 -14.01 17.54 35.35
CA ARG A 58 -14.17 17.54 33.90
C ARG A 58 -12.84 17.25 33.23
N THR A 59 -12.80 16.13 32.51
CA THR A 59 -11.75 15.86 31.53
C THR A 59 -11.69 17.04 30.53
N PRO A 60 -10.52 17.68 30.34
CA PRO A 60 -10.41 18.78 29.39
C PRO A 60 -10.68 18.26 27.97
N TRP A 61 -11.46 19.01 27.20
CA TRP A 61 -11.89 18.64 25.85
C TRP A 61 -10.72 18.30 24.92
N GLY A 62 -9.56 18.95 25.10
CA GLY A 62 -8.35 18.65 24.32
C GLY A 62 -7.79 17.24 24.57
N LEU A 63 -7.75 16.77 25.82
CA LEU A 63 -7.31 15.39 26.12
C LEU A 63 -8.27 14.36 25.53
N LEU A 64 -9.56 14.70 25.50
CA LEU A 64 -10.56 13.86 24.87
C LEU A 64 -10.37 13.78 23.35
N ALA A 65 -10.19 14.93 22.69
CA ALA A 65 -9.91 14.99 21.26
C ALA A 65 -8.64 14.22 20.90
N LEU A 66 -7.58 14.35 21.68
CA LEU A 66 -6.34 13.59 21.51
C LEU A 66 -6.57 12.07 21.64
N ARG A 67 -7.36 11.63 22.63
CA ARG A 67 -7.66 10.21 22.83
C ARG A 67 -8.46 9.61 21.67
N LEU A 68 -9.43 10.37 21.14
CA LEU A 68 -10.19 9.97 19.96
C LEU A 68 -9.31 9.95 18.70
N ALA A 69 -8.44 10.95 18.53
CA ALA A 69 -7.49 11.00 17.42
C ALA A 69 -6.51 9.83 17.45
N ALA A 70 -5.99 9.46 18.63
CA ALA A 70 -5.12 8.30 18.79
C ALA A 70 -5.82 6.99 18.41
N GLY A 71 -7.06 6.78 18.88
CA GLY A 71 -7.84 5.60 18.51
C GLY A 71 -8.18 5.57 17.01
N ALA A 72 -8.53 6.71 16.43
CA ALA A 72 -8.75 6.84 14.98
C ALA A 72 -7.48 6.53 14.18
N ALA A 73 -6.30 7.01 14.62
CA ALA A 73 -5.03 6.72 13.97
C ALA A 73 -4.68 5.23 14.00
N VAL A 74 -4.94 4.53 15.11
CA VAL A 74 -4.76 3.09 15.21
C VAL A 74 -5.68 2.34 14.25
N ILE A 75 -6.97 2.71 14.19
CA ILE A 75 -7.94 2.10 13.27
C ILE A 75 -7.54 2.35 11.82
N LEU A 76 -7.14 3.58 11.49
CA LEU A 76 -6.65 3.91 10.15
C LEU A 76 -5.41 3.07 9.82
N ALA A 77 -4.42 3.00 10.70
CA ALA A 77 -3.23 2.18 10.46
C ALA A 77 -3.58 0.70 10.18
N LEU A 78 -4.50 0.13 10.95
CA LEU A 78 -4.97 -1.25 10.79
C LEU A 78 -5.84 -1.45 9.54
N ALA A 79 -6.56 -0.43 9.08
CA ALA A 79 -7.40 -0.51 7.89
C ALA A 79 -6.57 -0.60 6.58
N GLY A 80 -5.27 -0.30 6.66
CA GLY A 80 -4.33 -0.33 5.54
C GLY A 80 -4.67 0.71 4.47
N PRO A 81 -4.58 2.02 4.77
CA PRO A 81 -4.81 3.08 3.80
C PRO A 81 -3.70 3.06 2.75
N VAL A 82 -4.11 2.85 1.50
CA VAL A 82 -3.24 2.88 0.33
C VAL A 82 -3.51 4.17 -0.42
N TRP A 83 -2.47 4.98 -0.60
CA TRP A 83 -2.56 6.17 -1.45
C TRP A 83 -2.46 5.76 -2.92
N ARG A 84 -3.46 6.13 -3.73
CA ARG A 84 -3.58 5.78 -5.16
C ARG A 84 -3.43 4.27 -5.41
N PRO A 85 -4.37 3.45 -4.92
CA PRO A 85 -4.35 2.01 -5.17
C PRO A 85 -4.27 1.73 -6.68
N ALA A 86 -3.25 0.97 -7.09
CA ALA A 86 -3.17 0.45 -8.45
C ALA A 86 -4.31 -0.54 -8.70
N ALA A 87 -4.76 -0.63 -9.97
CA ALA A 87 -5.75 -1.62 -10.34
C ALA A 87 -5.22 -3.03 -9.97
N PRO A 88 -6.01 -3.85 -9.26
CA PRO A 88 -5.58 -5.20 -8.92
C PRO A 88 -5.31 -5.95 -10.21
N VAL A 89 -4.18 -6.66 -10.26
CA VAL A 89 -3.94 -7.63 -11.33
C VAL A 89 -4.96 -8.74 -11.15
N ALA A 90 -5.94 -8.78 -12.06
CA ALA A 90 -6.96 -9.80 -12.09
C ALA A 90 -6.32 -11.18 -12.31
N GLY A 91 -6.91 -12.23 -11.75
CA GLY A 91 -6.46 -13.61 -11.92
C GLY A 91 -5.95 -14.28 -10.64
N GLU A 92 -5.90 -15.61 -10.70
CA GLU A 92 -5.46 -16.51 -9.62
C GLU A 92 -4.17 -17.28 -9.98
N GLY A 93 -3.72 -17.21 -11.24
CA GLY A 93 -2.56 -17.95 -11.75
C GLY A 93 -1.20 -17.34 -11.37
N PRO A 94 -0.08 -17.86 -11.87
CA PRO A 94 1.23 -17.24 -11.67
C PRO A 94 1.26 -15.77 -12.13
N LEU A 95 2.11 -14.95 -11.51
CA LEU A 95 2.26 -13.52 -11.82
C LEU A 95 3.69 -13.20 -12.29
N LEU A 96 3.84 -12.58 -13.45
CA LEU A 96 5.09 -11.98 -13.89
C LEU A 96 5.07 -10.48 -13.61
N ILE A 97 6.05 -9.98 -12.85
CA ILE A 97 6.27 -8.56 -12.63
C ILE A 97 7.45 -8.14 -13.51
N LEU A 98 7.15 -7.40 -14.57
CA LEU A 98 8.13 -6.80 -15.47
C LEU A 98 8.34 -5.34 -15.07
N VAL A 99 9.58 -4.96 -14.79
CA VAL A 99 9.95 -3.57 -14.46
C VAL A 99 10.98 -3.07 -15.45
N ASP A 100 10.67 -2.00 -16.16
CA ASP A 100 11.65 -1.31 -17.00
C ASP A 100 12.71 -0.69 -16.08
N ALA A 101 13.97 -1.07 -16.26
CA ALA A 101 15.07 -0.73 -15.35
C ALA A 101 16.22 -0.03 -16.05
N GLY A 102 15.98 0.59 -17.21
CA GLY A 102 16.95 1.46 -17.87
C GLY A 102 17.02 2.87 -17.28
N TRP A 103 17.83 3.73 -17.89
CA TRP A 103 18.04 5.12 -17.44
C TRP A 103 16.74 5.93 -17.36
N GLY A 104 15.76 5.64 -18.23
CA GLY A 104 14.46 6.29 -18.25
C GLY A 104 13.65 6.04 -16.97
N ALA A 105 13.89 4.93 -16.28
CA ALA A 105 13.19 4.59 -15.05
C ALA A 105 13.74 5.34 -13.82
N ALA A 106 14.97 5.87 -13.88
CA ALA A 106 15.66 6.45 -12.73
C ALA A 106 14.87 7.55 -12.00
N PRO A 107 14.23 8.54 -12.67
CA PRO A 107 13.49 9.61 -11.99
C PRO A 107 12.22 9.13 -11.23
N GLY A 108 11.73 7.93 -11.54
CA GLY A 108 10.51 7.34 -10.96
C GLY A 108 10.75 5.99 -10.29
N TRP A 109 12.00 5.63 -10.00
CA TRP A 109 12.38 4.29 -9.55
C TRP A 109 11.74 3.91 -8.22
N ASP A 110 11.69 4.83 -7.26
CA ASP A 110 11.07 4.58 -5.95
C ASP A 110 9.56 4.28 -6.08
N ASP A 111 8.87 4.99 -6.98
CA ASP A 111 7.46 4.73 -7.27
C ASP A 111 7.27 3.36 -7.95
N ALA A 112 8.16 2.99 -8.88
CA ALA A 112 8.15 1.69 -9.55
C ALA A 112 8.39 0.55 -8.55
N GLN A 113 9.39 0.67 -7.67
CA GLN A 113 9.67 -0.29 -6.61
C GLN A 113 8.49 -0.43 -5.64
N SER A 114 7.89 0.68 -5.21
CA SER A 114 6.73 0.68 -4.31
C SER A 114 5.53 -0.07 -4.92
N ARG A 115 5.29 0.13 -6.22
CA ARG A 115 4.23 -0.57 -6.98
C ARG A 115 4.52 -2.06 -7.13
N ALA A 116 5.74 -2.42 -7.53
CA ALA A 116 6.16 -3.81 -7.63
C ALA A 116 6.03 -4.53 -6.28
N ARG A 117 6.45 -3.88 -5.19
CA ARG A 117 6.32 -4.42 -3.82
C ARG A 117 4.87 -4.64 -3.42
N THR A 118 3.98 -3.68 -3.71
CA THR A 118 2.54 -3.83 -3.43
C THR A 118 1.95 -5.03 -4.18
N ALA A 119 2.35 -5.25 -5.44
CA ALA A 119 1.93 -6.41 -6.22
C ALA A 119 2.48 -7.73 -5.67
N LEU A 120 3.73 -7.73 -5.20
CA LEU A 120 4.34 -8.89 -4.52
C LEU A 120 3.60 -9.25 -3.23
N ASP A 121 3.29 -8.26 -2.39
CA ASP A 121 2.55 -8.47 -1.14
C ASP A 121 1.14 -9.05 -1.41
N GLN A 122 0.47 -8.58 -2.47
CA GLN A 122 -0.82 -9.12 -2.89
C GLN A 122 -0.72 -10.55 -3.44
N ALA A 123 0.31 -10.84 -4.23
CA ALA A 123 0.55 -12.18 -4.75
C ALA A 123 0.91 -13.16 -3.62
N GLN A 124 1.72 -12.71 -2.65
CA GLN A 124 2.07 -13.46 -1.45
C GLN A 124 0.83 -13.79 -0.61
N ALA A 125 -0.04 -12.81 -0.37
CA ALA A 125 -1.28 -13.01 0.38
C ALA A 125 -2.21 -14.05 -0.29
N LYS A 126 -2.13 -14.18 -1.62
CA LYS A 126 -2.88 -15.17 -2.41
C LYS A 126 -2.12 -16.49 -2.63
N GLY A 127 -0.87 -16.62 -2.17
CA GLY A 127 -0.04 -17.80 -2.40
C GLY A 127 0.32 -18.03 -3.88
N ARG A 128 0.30 -16.99 -4.71
CA ARG A 128 0.61 -17.09 -6.15
C ARG A 128 2.13 -17.12 -6.36
N PRO A 129 2.66 -18.01 -7.21
CA PRO A 129 4.07 -17.94 -7.59
C PRO A 129 4.32 -16.68 -8.43
N VAL A 130 5.45 -16.01 -8.19
CA VAL A 130 5.83 -14.76 -8.84
C VAL A 130 7.18 -14.87 -9.50
N ALA A 131 7.31 -14.34 -10.71
CA ALA A 131 8.58 -14.06 -11.34
C ALA A 131 8.82 -12.55 -11.38
N LEU A 132 10.00 -12.10 -10.96
CA LEU A 132 10.45 -10.71 -11.15
C LEU A 132 11.41 -10.68 -12.33
N TRP A 133 11.09 -9.83 -13.31
CA TRP A 133 11.99 -9.55 -14.42
C TRP A 133 12.27 -8.05 -14.50
N LEU A 134 13.55 -7.70 -14.33
CA LEU A 134 14.05 -6.36 -14.55
C LEU A 134 14.52 -6.28 -16.01
N ALA A 135 13.93 -5.39 -16.81
CA ALA A 135 14.39 -5.11 -18.17
C ALA A 135 15.60 -4.15 -18.13
N ASP A 136 16.61 -4.57 -17.38
CA ASP A 136 17.85 -3.85 -17.10
C ASP A 136 18.89 -4.03 -18.21
N GLY A 137 18.48 -4.44 -19.40
CA GLY A 137 19.35 -4.73 -20.54
C GLY A 137 20.23 -5.98 -20.43
N GLN A 138 20.26 -6.66 -19.28
CA GLN A 138 20.72 -8.05 -19.15
C GLN A 138 19.55 -9.04 -19.35
N GLY A 139 18.31 -8.57 -19.22
CA GLY A 139 17.08 -9.29 -19.55
C GLY A 139 17.13 -9.91 -20.95
N GLY A 140 17.28 -11.25 -21.01
CA GLY A 140 17.49 -12.03 -22.24
C GLY A 140 18.79 -12.84 -22.23
N ARG A 141 19.70 -12.62 -21.27
CA ARG A 141 20.85 -13.49 -20.97
C ARG A 141 20.48 -14.48 -19.86
N GLY A 142 19.66 -15.47 -20.17
CA GLY A 142 19.26 -16.52 -19.21
C GLY A 142 18.04 -17.32 -19.68
N ASP A 143 17.69 -18.36 -18.92
CA ASP A 143 16.65 -19.36 -19.25
C ASP A 143 15.20 -18.84 -19.07
N GLY A 144 14.97 -17.53 -19.07
CA GLY A 144 13.63 -16.95 -18.89
C GLY A 144 13.29 -16.52 -17.46
N PRO A 145 12.05 -16.04 -17.23
CA PRO A 145 11.58 -15.64 -15.90
C PRO A 145 11.32 -16.87 -15.03
N VAL A 146 11.96 -16.93 -13.86
CA VAL A 146 11.79 -18.03 -12.89
C VAL A 146 10.68 -17.67 -11.91
N PHE A 147 9.65 -18.52 -11.87
CA PHE A 147 8.52 -18.37 -10.95
C PHE A 147 8.86 -19.01 -9.60
N ALA A 148 8.93 -18.19 -8.56
CA ALA A 148 9.32 -18.57 -7.22
C ALA A 148 8.33 -18.00 -6.18
N PRO A 149 8.44 -18.36 -4.89
CA PRO A 149 7.70 -17.68 -3.84
C PRO A 149 7.95 -16.17 -3.88
N ALA A 150 6.90 -15.37 -3.62
CA ALA A 150 6.96 -13.91 -3.66
C ALA A 150 8.05 -13.30 -2.74
N SER A 151 8.47 -14.01 -1.68
CA SER A 151 9.57 -13.62 -0.80
C SER A 151 10.91 -13.45 -1.52
N ASP A 152 11.18 -14.32 -2.50
CA ASP A 152 12.47 -14.35 -3.21
C ASP A 152 12.53 -13.19 -4.20
N ALA A 153 11.42 -12.98 -4.91
CA ALA A 153 11.24 -11.81 -5.76
C ALA A 153 11.29 -10.49 -4.96
N ALA A 154 10.78 -10.46 -3.72
CA ALA A 154 10.89 -9.29 -2.84
C ALA A 154 12.32 -9.03 -2.36
N ALA A 155 13.16 -10.06 -2.20
CA ALA A 155 14.58 -9.89 -1.92
C ALA A 155 15.31 -9.33 -3.15
N ALA A 156 15.05 -9.86 -4.34
CA ALA A 156 15.63 -9.37 -5.59
C ALA A 156 15.23 -7.92 -5.89
N LEU A 157 13.96 -7.56 -5.67
CA LEU A 157 13.47 -6.19 -5.86
C LEU A 157 14.19 -5.19 -4.94
N ARG A 158 14.46 -5.55 -3.68
CA ARG A 158 15.18 -4.67 -2.73
C ARG A 158 16.63 -4.40 -3.14
N ALA A 159 17.25 -5.33 -3.86
CA ALA A 159 18.60 -5.18 -4.38
C ALA A 159 18.63 -4.49 -5.76
N ALA A 160 17.47 -4.25 -6.36
CA ALA A 160 17.37 -3.72 -7.71
C ALA A 160 17.65 -2.20 -7.75
N ALA A 161 18.38 -1.78 -8.77
CA ALA A 161 18.67 -0.39 -9.06
C ALA A 161 18.49 -0.12 -10.56
N PRO A 162 18.12 1.11 -10.95
CA PRO A 162 18.04 1.48 -12.35
C PRO A 162 19.44 1.48 -12.95
N GLN A 163 19.56 0.99 -14.18
CA GLN A 163 20.81 0.92 -14.91
C GLN A 163 21.09 2.21 -15.69
N PRO A 164 22.37 2.56 -15.92
CA PRO A 164 22.74 3.77 -16.65
C PRO A 164 22.49 3.68 -18.17
N TRP A 165 22.11 2.52 -18.70
CA TRP A 165 21.82 2.29 -20.12
C TRP A 165 20.32 2.10 -20.39
N ALA A 166 19.91 2.06 -21.65
CA ALA A 166 18.50 1.95 -22.03
C ALA A 166 17.92 0.55 -21.73
N THR A 167 16.64 0.51 -21.39
CA THR A 167 15.86 -0.72 -21.24
C THR A 167 15.95 -1.52 -22.54
N ARG A 168 16.25 -2.81 -22.46
CA ARG A 168 16.32 -3.70 -23.61
C ARG A 168 15.59 -5.00 -23.32
N TYR A 169 14.80 -5.44 -24.29
CA TYR A 169 14.06 -6.69 -24.24
C TYR A 169 14.82 -7.81 -24.99
N PRO A 170 14.48 -9.10 -24.73
CA PRO A 170 15.05 -10.23 -25.45
C PRO A 170 14.75 -10.10 -26.95
N ALA A 171 15.70 -10.52 -27.77
CA ALA A 171 15.51 -10.53 -29.23
C ALA A 171 14.38 -11.48 -29.66
N ASP A 172 14.21 -12.59 -28.93
CA ASP A 172 13.11 -13.53 -29.08
C ASP A 172 12.35 -13.68 -27.76
N PRO A 173 11.25 -12.93 -27.57
CA PRO A 173 10.40 -13.04 -26.39
C PRO A 173 9.75 -14.42 -26.24
N ALA A 174 9.46 -15.13 -27.33
CA ALA A 174 8.78 -16.42 -27.26
C ALA A 174 9.73 -17.50 -26.70
N ALA A 175 10.99 -17.51 -27.16
CA ALA A 175 12.03 -18.37 -26.62
C ALA A 175 12.33 -18.04 -25.14
N PHE A 176 12.39 -16.77 -24.78
CA PHE A 176 12.61 -16.34 -23.39
C PHE A 176 11.48 -16.78 -22.45
N LEU A 177 10.24 -16.84 -22.94
CA LEU A 177 9.10 -17.30 -22.16
C LEU A 177 8.89 -18.83 -22.22
N ALA A 178 9.74 -19.58 -22.93
CA ALA A 178 9.54 -21.02 -23.12
C ALA A 178 9.59 -21.82 -21.80
N ALA A 179 10.44 -21.42 -20.86
CA ALA A 179 10.53 -22.04 -19.53
C ALA A 179 9.44 -21.56 -18.55
N ALA A 180 8.72 -20.49 -18.91
CA ALA A 180 7.62 -19.97 -18.09
C ALA A 180 6.38 -20.89 -18.20
N PRO A 181 5.49 -20.89 -17.18
CA PRO A 181 4.22 -21.59 -17.22
C PRO A 181 3.40 -21.26 -18.48
N ALA A 182 2.52 -22.19 -18.87
CA ALA A 182 1.68 -22.04 -20.05
C ALA A 182 0.74 -20.83 -19.96
N GLY A 183 0.30 -20.45 -18.74
CA GLY A 183 -0.49 -19.26 -18.50
C GLY A 183 -0.04 -18.50 -17.25
N PHE A 184 0.07 -17.18 -17.36
CA PHE A 184 0.41 -16.27 -16.26
C PHE A 184 -0.08 -14.85 -16.58
N ASP A 185 -0.44 -14.11 -15.54
CA ASP A 185 -0.74 -12.69 -15.67
C ASP A 185 0.55 -11.88 -15.64
N THR A 186 0.58 -10.75 -16.35
CA THR A 186 1.75 -9.87 -16.35
C THR A 186 1.40 -8.48 -15.85
N LEU A 187 2.17 -8.00 -14.87
CA LEU A 187 2.21 -6.60 -14.46
C LEU A 187 3.45 -5.96 -15.05
N TRP A 188 3.27 -5.04 -15.99
CA TRP A 188 4.36 -4.30 -16.61
C TRP A 188 4.42 -2.88 -16.07
N ILE A 189 5.48 -2.56 -15.34
CA ILE A 189 5.78 -1.22 -14.85
C ILE A 189 6.71 -0.56 -15.87
N ALA A 190 6.14 0.29 -16.71
CA ALA A 190 6.86 0.92 -17.81
C ALA A 190 7.54 2.22 -17.38
N ASP A 191 8.69 2.52 -17.95
CA ASP A 191 9.43 3.77 -17.71
C ASP A 191 8.90 4.97 -18.53
N GLY A 192 8.00 4.70 -19.48
CA GLY A 192 7.37 5.70 -20.34
C GLY A 192 8.20 6.12 -21.54
N ALA A 193 9.38 5.54 -21.75
CA ALA A 193 10.15 5.69 -22.97
C ALA A 193 9.75 4.63 -24.00
N ALA A 194 9.86 4.97 -25.28
CA ALA A 194 9.68 4.01 -26.35
C ALA A 194 10.97 3.20 -26.54
N HIS A 195 10.89 1.89 -26.30
CA HIS A 195 12.02 0.97 -26.45
C HIS A 195 11.81 0.03 -27.63
N PRO A 196 12.86 -0.31 -28.40
CA PRO A 196 12.74 -1.28 -29.47
C PRO A 196 12.36 -2.66 -28.92
N GLY A 197 11.44 -3.35 -29.59
CA GLY A 197 10.96 -4.68 -29.18
C GLY A 197 9.77 -4.68 -28.21
N GLN A 198 9.22 -3.51 -27.87
CA GLN A 198 8.07 -3.40 -26.96
C GLN A 198 6.81 -4.10 -27.51
N ALA A 199 6.48 -3.87 -28.78
CA ALA A 199 5.30 -4.47 -29.43
C ALA A 199 5.36 -6.01 -29.52
N PRO A 200 6.45 -6.64 -30.00
CA PRO A 200 6.53 -8.11 -30.03
C PRO A 200 6.55 -8.73 -28.63
N LEU A 201 7.16 -8.05 -27.65
CA LEU A 201 7.12 -8.51 -26.25
C LEU A 201 5.68 -8.48 -25.70
N LEU A 202 4.97 -7.38 -25.92
CA LEU A 202 3.57 -7.25 -25.49
C LEU A 202 2.69 -8.34 -26.09
N ALA A 203 2.86 -8.64 -27.39
CA ALA A 203 2.14 -9.71 -28.06
C ALA A 203 2.45 -11.09 -27.44
N ALA A 204 3.73 -11.38 -27.16
CA ALA A 204 4.15 -12.63 -26.54
C ALA A 204 3.60 -12.80 -25.11
N LEU A 205 3.55 -11.72 -24.32
CA LEU A 205 2.97 -11.72 -22.98
C LEU A 205 1.44 -11.86 -23.02
N ALA A 206 0.77 -11.15 -23.92
CA ALA A 206 -0.68 -11.22 -24.10
C ALA A 206 -1.16 -12.60 -24.57
N ALA A 207 -0.31 -13.36 -25.27
CA ALA A 207 -0.58 -14.75 -25.63
C ALA A 207 -0.59 -15.71 -24.42
N ARG A 208 0.01 -15.32 -23.28
CA ARG A 208 0.11 -16.13 -22.06
C ARG A 208 -0.93 -15.75 -21.00
N GLY A 209 -1.47 -14.54 -21.05
CA GLY A 209 -2.49 -14.08 -20.09
C GLY A 209 -2.74 -12.58 -20.13
N ALA A 210 -3.41 -12.08 -19.09
CA ALA A 210 -3.74 -10.66 -19.01
C ALA A 210 -2.50 -9.81 -18.75
N VAL A 211 -2.29 -8.78 -19.58
CA VAL A 211 -1.17 -7.83 -19.41
C VAL A 211 -1.71 -6.50 -18.91
N THR A 212 -1.28 -6.09 -17.72
CA THR A 212 -1.59 -4.78 -17.15
C THR A 212 -0.36 -3.89 -17.28
N VAL A 213 -0.43 -2.89 -18.15
CA VAL A 213 0.65 -1.90 -18.33
C VAL A 213 0.40 -0.70 -17.44
N VAL A 214 1.37 -0.40 -16.59
CA VAL A 214 1.33 0.69 -15.63
C VAL A 214 2.32 1.78 -16.07
N PRO A 215 1.83 2.96 -16.48
CA PRO A 215 2.70 4.06 -16.88
C PRO A 215 3.44 4.67 -15.68
N PRO A 216 4.56 5.38 -15.92
CA PRO A 216 5.31 6.04 -14.86
C PRO A 216 4.46 7.11 -14.17
N ALA A 217 4.68 7.31 -12.87
CA ALA A 217 3.96 8.31 -12.09
C ALA A 217 4.27 9.75 -12.55
N ARG A 218 5.46 9.96 -13.13
CA ARG A 218 5.87 11.22 -13.74
C ARG A 218 6.14 10.99 -15.22
N PRO A 219 5.54 11.78 -16.13
CA PRO A 219 5.88 11.70 -17.54
C PRO A 219 7.35 12.10 -17.73
N LEU A 220 8.08 11.35 -18.54
CA LEU A 220 9.41 11.75 -19.00
C LEU A 220 9.26 13.08 -19.75
N ARG A 221 9.87 14.14 -19.22
CA ARG A 221 9.98 15.40 -19.93
C ARG A 221 11.18 15.29 -20.85
N ALA A 222 10.95 15.09 -22.14
CA ALA A 222 11.99 15.30 -23.13
C ALA A 222 12.39 16.78 -23.07
N ALA A 223 13.69 17.06 -22.91
CA ALA A 223 14.20 18.38 -23.19
C ALA A 223 14.08 18.58 -24.71
N SER A 224 13.09 19.35 -25.15
CA SER A 224 13.07 19.87 -26.51
C SER A 224 14.29 20.80 -26.65
N ALA A 225 15.27 20.37 -27.45
CA ALA A 225 16.37 21.21 -27.91
C ALA A 225 15.99 21.84 -29.26
#